data_AF-A0A6P8U5I1-F1
#
_entry.id   AF-A0A6P8U5I1-F1
#
_cell.length_a   1.000
_cell.length_b   1.000
_cell.length_c   1.000
_cell.angle_alpha   90.00
_cell.angle_beta   90.00
_cell.angle_gamma   90.00
#
_symmetry.space_group_name_H-M   'P 1'
#
loop_
_entity.id
_entity.type
_entity.pdbx_description
1 polymer ?
#
loop_
_entity_poly.entity_id
_entity_poly.type
_entity_poly.pdbx_seq_one_letter_code
_entity_poly.pdbx_strand_id
1 'polypeptide(L)'
;NVFLLRVKKPIHLSYDVDAIDPSVTPATGTPVAGGLTYREGVYIAEHIAQTGLLSAVDLVEVNPLLCSEAGVSSTVSTALTLLLACFGRLRQGAHPPAYRLPEP
;
A
#
# COMPACT_ATOMS: atom_id res chain seq x y z
N ASN A 1 -34.17 21.45 -10.54
CA ASN A 1 -32.80 21.81 -10.12
C ASN A 1 -32.00 20.52 -10.07
N VAL A 2 -30.87 20.48 -10.77
CA VAL A 2 -30.21 19.28 -11.30
C VAL A 2 -29.68 18.39 -10.18
N PHE A 3 -30.15 17.14 -10.11
CA PHE A 3 -29.47 16.08 -9.36
C PHE A 3 -28.11 15.85 -10.01
N LEU A 4 -27.06 16.43 -9.45
CA LEU A 4 -25.68 16.07 -9.78
C LEU A 4 -25.48 14.61 -9.34
N LEU A 5 -25.72 13.65 -10.23
CA LEU A 5 -25.30 12.27 -10.02
C LEU A 5 -23.78 12.30 -9.86
N ARG A 6 -23.29 12.00 -8.64
CA ARG A 6 -21.85 11.85 -8.39
C ARG A 6 -21.36 10.63 -9.17
N VAL A 7 -20.78 10.88 -10.34
CA VAL A 7 -20.11 9.85 -11.14
C VAL A 7 -18.88 9.37 -10.37
N LYS A 8 -18.83 8.07 -10.05
CA LYS A 8 -17.62 7.43 -9.52
C LYS A 8 -16.56 7.41 -10.62
N LYS A 9 -15.35 7.89 -10.32
CA LYS A 9 -14.25 7.96 -11.29
C LYS A 9 -13.16 6.94 -10.93
N PRO A 10 -12.46 6.37 -11.93
CA PRO A 10 -11.28 5.56 -11.69
C PRO A 10 -10.22 6.30 -10.87
N ILE A 11 -9.52 5.58 -10.00
CA ILE A 11 -8.41 6.07 -9.19
C ILE A 11 -7.11 5.52 -9.80
N HIS A 12 -6.16 6.41 -10.05
CA HIS A 12 -4.76 6.07 -10.30
C HIS A 12 -3.97 6.48 -9.07
N LEU A 13 -3.29 5.52 -8.44
CA LEU A 13 -2.43 5.75 -7.29
C LEU A 13 -0.97 5.71 -7.73
N SER A 14 -0.30 6.87 -7.74
CA SER A 14 1.16 6.91 -7.83
C SER A 14 1.71 6.98 -6.41
N TYR A 15 2.36 5.91 -5.97
CA TYR A 15 2.83 5.74 -4.59
C TYR A 15 4.36 5.73 -4.57
N ASP A 16 4.94 6.80 -4.05
CA ASP A 16 6.35 6.88 -3.72
C ASP A 16 6.66 6.17 -2.40
N VAL A 17 7.61 5.24 -2.39
CA VAL A 17 8.00 4.53 -1.16
C VAL A 17 8.63 5.46 -0.12
N ASP A 18 9.16 6.61 -0.55
CA ASP A 18 9.77 7.61 0.33
C ASP A 18 8.76 8.49 1.08
N ALA A 19 7.46 8.38 0.74
CA ALA A 19 6.40 8.97 1.53
C ALA A 19 6.28 8.32 2.92
N ILE A 20 6.73 7.07 3.05
CA ILE A 20 6.86 6.36 4.32
C ILE A 20 8.15 6.81 5.01
N ASP A 21 8.11 6.95 6.33
CA ASP A 21 9.26 7.41 7.10
C ASP A 21 10.50 6.52 6.86
N PRO A 22 11.70 7.12 6.70
CA PRO A 22 12.94 6.40 6.43
C PRO A 22 13.32 5.36 7.48
N SER A 23 12.76 5.42 8.70
CA SER A 23 12.90 4.33 9.68
C SER A 23 12.31 3.00 9.22
N VAL A 24 11.43 3.01 8.20
CA VAL A 24 10.76 1.84 7.61
C VAL A 24 11.23 1.59 6.19
N THR A 25 11.35 2.63 5.35
CA THR A 25 11.70 2.54 3.92
C THR A 25 13.02 3.26 3.59
N PRO A 26 14.16 2.89 4.20
CA PRO A 26 15.41 3.63 4.04
C PRO A 26 16.08 3.48 2.65
N ALA A 27 15.70 2.48 1.84
CA ALA A 27 16.32 2.21 0.55
C ALA A 27 15.66 3.01 -0.58
N THR A 28 15.76 4.34 -0.50
CA THR A 28 15.23 5.32 -1.48
C THR A 28 16.25 6.44 -1.73
N GLY A 29 16.10 7.15 -2.86
CA GLY A 29 16.96 8.27 -3.25
C GLY A 29 16.84 9.52 -2.36
N THR A 30 15.67 9.77 -1.78
CA THR A 30 15.37 11.04 -1.10
C THR A 30 14.71 10.85 0.28
N PRO A 31 15.38 10.22 1.25
CA PRO A 31 14.77 9.99 2.57
C PRO A 31 14.52 11.29 3.33
N VAL A 32 13.27 11.53 3.75
CA VAL A 32 12.87 12.69 4.56
C VAL A 32 12.21 12.23 5.86
N ALA A 33 12.74 12.65 7.00
CA ALA A 33 12.23 12.28 8.33
C ALA A 33 10.84 12.89 8.61
N GLY A 34 10.03 12.18 9.41
CA GLY A 34 8.67 12.60 9.75
C GLY A 34 7.64 12.21 8.69
N GLY A 35 7.95 11.17 7.91
CA GLY A 35 7.04 10.62 6.90
C GLY A 35 5.88 9.83 7.51
N LEU A 36 5.08 9.22 6.65
CA LEU A 36 4.00 8.34 7.06
C LEU A 36 4.56 7.15 7.86
N THR A 37 3.88 6.78 8.94
CA THR A 37 4.15 5.49 9.57
C THR A 37 3.76 4.36 8.64
N TYR A 38 4.37 3.18 8.82
CA TYR A 38 3.98 1.95 8.13
C TYR A 38 2.46 1.71 8.17
N ARG A 39 1.83 1.94 9.33
CA ARG A 39 0.41 1.67 9.54
C ARG A 39 -0.50 2.64 8.78
N GLU A 40 -0.10 3.90 8.65
CA GLU A 40 -0.83 4.90 7.87
C GLU A 40 -0.74 4.59 6.38
N GLY A 41 0.45 4.22 5.90
CA GLY A 41 0.65 3.83 4.51
C GLY A 41 -0.23 2.66 4.09
N VAL A 42 -0.26 1.61 4.92
CA VAL A 42 -1.14 0.44 4.70
C VAL A 42 -2.62 0.83 4.81
N TYR A 43 -2.98 1.71 5.75
CA TYR A 43 -4.36 2.16 5.91
C TYR A 43 -4.86 2.90 4.66
N ILE A 44 -4.04 3.77 4.07
CA ILE A 44 -4.34 4.46 2.80
C ILE A 44 -4.58 3.44 1.68
N ALA A 45 -3.68 2.48 1.52
CA ALA A 45 -3.79 1.44 0.49
C ALA A 45 -5.06 0.58 0.66
N GLU A 46 -5.38 0.16 1.88
CA GLU A 46 -6.63 -0.57 2.19
C GLU A 46 -7.87 0.28 1.85
N HIS A 47 -7.88 1.58 2.16
CA HIS A 47 -9.03 2.45 1.89
C HIS A 47 -9.21 2.72 0.40
N ILE A 48 -8.12 2.85 -0.35
CA ILE A 48 -8.15 2.94 -1.81
C ILE A 48 -8.74 1.65 -2.40
N ALA A 49 -8.30 0.48 -1.94
CA ALA A 49 -8.84 -0.81 -2.37
C ALA A 49 -10.35 -0.92 -2.10
N GLN A 50 -10.79 -0.51 -0.91
CA GLN A 50 -12.20 -0.53 -0.50
C GLN A 50 -13.12 0.36 -1.34
N THR A 51 -12.59 1.36 -2.05
CA THR A 51 -13.40 2.15 -2.98
C THR A 51 -13.96 1.31 -4.13
N GLY A 52 -13.27 0.21 -4.50
CA GLY A 52 -13.53 -0.56 -5.71
C GLY A 52 -13.25 0.22 -7.01
N LEU A 53 -12.51 1.34 -6.92
CA LEU A 53 -12.26 2.25 -8.04
C LEU A 53 -10.78 2.32 -8.45
N LEU A 54 -9.87 1.61 -7.76
CA LEU A 54 -8.46 1.55 -8.16
C LEU A 54 -8.33 0.91 -9.54
N SER A 55 -7.82 1.68 -10.50
CA SER A 55 -7.67 1.26 -11.89
C SER A 55 -6.20 1.15 -12.32
N ALA A 56 -5.29 1.82 -11.63
CA ALA A 56 -3.86 1.77 -11.88
C ALA A 56 -3.09 2.10 -10.60
N VAL A 57 -1.93 1.47 -10.42
CA VAL A 57 -1.00 1.78 -9.33
C VAL A 57 0.43 1.75 -9.84
N ASP A 58 1.19 2.79 -9.50
CA ASP A 58 2.64 2.82 -9.64
C ASP A 58 3.24 2.78 -8.24
N LEU A 59 4.23 1.92 -8.02
CA LEU A 59 5.02 1.91 -6.79
C LEU A 59 6.48 2.18 -7.14
N VAL A 60 7.01 3.32 -6.72
CA VAL A 60 8.26 3.89 -7.24
C VAL A 60 9.30 4.16 -6.14
N GLU A 61 10.49 4.59 -6.56
CA GLU A 61 11.65 5.00 -5.72
C GLU A 61 12.22 3.95 -4.75
N VAL A 62 11.92 2.67 -4.96
CA VAL A 62 12.67 1.59 -4.32
C VAL A 62 14.05 1.50 -4.98
N ASN A 63 15.11 1.80 -4.23
CA ASN A 63 16.49 1.72 -4.69
C ASN A 63 17.35 0.82 -3.77
N PRO A 64 17.50 -0.47 -4.13
CA PRO A 64 18.28 -1.44 -3.34
C PRO A 64 19.76 -1.11 -3.16
N LEU A 65 20.32 -0.21 -3.97
CA LEU A 65 21.75 0.11 -3.96
C LEU A 65 22.11 1.13 -2.87
N LEU A 66 21.13 1.77 -2.24
CA LEU A 66 21.35 2.90 -1.31
C LEU A 66 21.34 2.51 0.17
N CYS A 67 21.12 1.24 0.50
CA CYS A 67 20.98 0.82 1.90
C CYS A 67 21.66 -0.53 2.19
N SER A 68 21.78 -0.86 3.48
CA SER A 68 22.19 -2.19 3.92
C SER A 68 21.14 -3.23 3.52
N GLU A 69 21.54 -4.50 3.48
CA GLU A 69 20.63 -5.62 3.17
C GLU A 69 19.36 -5.60 4.04
N ALA A 70 19.49 -5.27 5.34
CA ALA A 70 18.37 -5.12 6.24
C ALA A 70 17.42 -3.98 5.83
N GLY A 71 17.96 -2.82 5.45
CA GLY A 71 17.16 -1.68 5.01
C GLY A 71 16.48 -1.92 3.65
N VAL A 72 17.17 -2.61 2.73
CA VAL A 72 16.59 -3.08 1.47
C VAL A 72 15.43 -4.03 1.73
N SER A 73 15.62 -5.04 2.59
CA SER A 73 14.58 -5.99 2.95
C SER A 73 13.36 -5.29 3.57
N SER A 74 13.58 -4.33 4.47
CA SER A 74 12.51 -3.53 5.08
C SER A 74 11.73 -2.73 4.02
N THR A 75 12.45 -2.06 3.12
CA THR A 75 11.84 -1.22 2.07
C THR A 75 11.04 -2.07 1.08
N VAL A 76 11.63 -3.15 0.58
CA VAL A 76 10.98 -4.07 -0.38
C VAL A 76 9.77 -4.77 0.26
N SER A 77 9.86 -5.20 1.52
CA SER A 77 8.74 -5.82 2.24
C SER A 77 7.59 -4.84 2.47
N THR A 78 7.91 -3.59 2.77
CA THR A 78 6.92 -2.52 2.91
C THR A 78 6.24 -2.23 1.57
N ALA A 79 7.03 -2.03 0.51
CA ALA A 79 6.58 -1.89 -0.87
C ALA A 79 5.59 -2.99 -1.28
N LEU A 80 5.95 -4.25 -1.07
CA LEU A 80 5.08 -5.39 -1.36
C LEU A 80 3.80 -5.35 -0.54
N THR A 81 3.87 -4.99 0.73
CA THR A 81 2.68 -4.90 1.58
C THR A 81 1.73 -3.80 1.10
N LEU A 82 2.24 -2.63 0.72
CA LEU A 82 1.44 -1.53 0.17
C LEU A 82 0.72 -1.96 -1.11
N LEU A 83 1.43 -2.61 -2.03
CA LEU A 83 0.82 -3.15 -3.26
C LEU A 83 -0.24 -4.20 -2.96
N LEU A 84 0.05 -5.18 -2.10
CA LEU A 84 -0.91 -6.22 -1.74
C LEU A 84 -2.16 -5.63 -1.06
N ALA A 85 -2.00 -4.60 -0.23
CA ALA A 85 -3.10 -3.88 0.38
C ALA A 85 -3.97 -3.15 -0.66
N CYS A 86 -3.35 -2.53 -1.67
CA CYS A 86 -4.06 -1.93 -2.80
C CYS A 86 -4.97 -2.93 -3.55
N PHE A 87 -4.63 -4.22 -3.50
CA PHE A 87 -5.39 -5.32 -4.12
C PHE A 87 -6.17 -6.18 -3.11
N GLY A 88 -6.48 -5.64 -1.92
CA GLY A 88 -7.44 -6.24 -1.00
C GLY A 88 -6.84 -7.18 0.05
N ARG A 89 -5.51 -7.25 0.20
CA ARG A 89 -4.93 -7.86 1.41
C ARG A 89 -5.26 -6.97 2.62
N LEU A 90 -5.99 -7.52 3.59
CA LEU A 90 -6.37 -6.81 4.80
C LEU A 90 -5.55 -7.27 6.00
N ARG A 91 -5.23 -6.34 6.91
CA ARG A 91 -4.57 -6.65 8.18
C ARG A 91 -5.38 -7.55 9.11
N GLN A 92 -6.71 -7.55 9.00
CA GLN A 92 -7.59 -8.45 9.76
C GLN A 92 -7.57 -9.90 9.27
N GLY A 93 -6.82 -10.19 8.20
CA GLY A 93 -6.84 -11.47 7.50
C GLY A 93 -7.96 -11.57 6.48
N ALA A 94 -7.93 -12.66 5.71
CA ALA A 94 -8.96 -13.01 4.75
C ALA A 94 -9.10 -14.53 4.70
N HIS A 95 -10.32 -15.02 4.63
CA HIS A 95 -10.60 -16.42 4.29
C HIS A 95 -11.26 -16.46 2.90
N PRO A 96 -11.04 -17.52 2.11
CA PRO A 96 -11.83 -17.74 0.91
C PRO A 96 -13.32 -17.70 1.24
N PRO A 97 -14.19 -17.17 0.37
CA PRO A 97 -15.63 -17.17 0.60
C PRO A 97 -16.21 -18.56 0.86
N ALA A 98 -15.55 -19.61 0.35
CA ALA A 98 -15.92 -21.01 0.51
C ALA A 98 -15.24 -21.71 1.71
N TYR A 99 -14.52 -20.98 2.56
CA TYR A 99 -13.86 -21.57 3.73
C TYR A 99 -14.90 -22.17 4.69
N ARG A 100 -14.72 -23.45 5.02
CA ARG A 100 -15.45 -24.15 6.07
C ARG A 100 -14.45 -24.66 7.11
N LEU A 101 -14.85 -24.57 8.38
CA LEU A 101 -14.07 -25.18 9.46
C LEU A 101 -13.99 -26.70 9.22
N PRO A 102 -12.84 -27.34 9.50
CA PRO A 102 -12.73 -28.80 9.44
C PRO A 102 -13.74 -29.43 10.39
N GLU A 103 -14.39 -30.51 9.94
CA GLU A 103 -15.22 -31.34 10.82
C GLU A 103 -14.32 -32.06 11.84
N PRO A 104 -14.82 -32.35 13.06
CA PRO A 104 -14.07 -33.01 14.13
C PRO A 104 -13.44 -34.36 13.75
#